data_AF-A0A7V6DFS8-F1
#
_entry.id   AF-A0A7V6DFS8-F1
#
_cell.length_a   1.000
_cell.length_b   1.000
_cell.length_c   1.000
_cell.angle_alpha   90.00
_cell.angle_beta   90.00
_cell.angle_gamma   90.00
#
_symmetry.space_group_name_H-M   'P 1'
#
loop_
_entity.id
_entity.type
_entity.pdbx_description
1 polymer ?
#
loop_
_entity_poly.entity_id
_entity_poly.type
_entity_poly.pdbx_seq_one_letter_code
_entity_poly.pdbx_strand_id
1 'polypeptide(L)'
;MGHQAGSTWERGGGARMTSSAGGTVGTFREMLERRVQEWLASEEAKAFPCAALYAHLPPLFVALAGAALDSRLPRRERGAVMSALKYVVAPFDLIPEGVVGTSGFRDDLVLAAMVVDHLACRGFAGLVREHWPEAGDPLAVAHEILEAGRRLVDDDTCERLRHWLPPSS
;
A
#
# COMPACT_ATOMS: atom_id res chain seq x y z
N MET A 1 26.99 47.22 -45.25
CA MET A 1 27.94 46.60 -44.31
C MET A 1 27.22 46.48 -42.96
N GLY A 2 26.83 45.34 -42.39
CA GLY A 2 26.90 43.92 -42.74
C GLY A 2 25.99 43.10 -41.79
N HIS A 3 25.46 42.00 -42.32
CA HIS A 3 25.14 40.68 -41.74
C HIS A 3 24.56 40.49 -40.31
N GLN A 4 23.30 40.01 -40.28
CA GLN A 4 22.79 38.71 -39.79
C GLN A 4 23.05 38.15 -38.36
N ALA A 5 21.93 37.71 -37.75
CA ALA A 5 21.63 36.35 -37.23
C ALA A 5 21.64 36.05 -35.71
N GLY A 6 20.61 35.26 -35.33
CA GLY A 6 20.54 34.36 -34.16
C GLY A 6 20.00 35.00 -32.88
N SER A 7 19.23 34.33 -32.02
CA SER A 7 18.69 32.97 -31.97
C SER A 7 17.83 32.86 -30.71
N THR A 8 16.74 32.12 -30.83
CA THR A 8 15.81 31.62 -29.80
C THR A 8 16.48 30.99 -28.57
N TRP A 9 16.08 31.31 -27.33
CA TRP A 9 16.10 30.50 -26.08
C TRP A 9 15.24 31.27 -25.03
N GLU A 10 14.42 30.76 -24.11
CA GLU A 10 14.25 29.46 -23.47
C GLU A 10 12.77 29.19 -23.13
N ARG A 11 12.29 27.98 -23.45
CA ARG A 11 11.17 27.34 -22.76
C ARG A 11 11.71 26.73 -21.48
N GLY A 12 11.50 27.38 -20.34
CA GLY A 12 11.83 26.88 -18.99
C GLY A 12 10.60 26.36 -18.24
N GLY A 13 9.74 25.57 -18.88
CA GLY A 13 8.62 24.88 -18.23
C GLY A 13 8.96 23.42 -18.02
N GLY A 14 9.82 23.13 -17.04
CA GLY A 14 10.15 21.77 -16.63
C GLY A 14 8.94 21.10 -15.99
N ALA A 15 8.00 20.63 -16.81
CA ALA A 15 7.02 19.65 -16.40
C ALA A 15 7.80 18.39 -16.00
N ARG A 16 7.99 18.22 -14.68
CA ARG A 16 8.48 17.00 -14.08
C ARG A 16 7.51 15.91 -14.54
N MET A 17 7.88 15.15 -15.57
CA MET A 17 7.15 13.97 -16.01
C MET A 17 7.10 13.02 -14.82
N THR A 18 5.99 13.05 -14.09
CA THR A 18 5.64 12.00 -13.16
C THR A 18 5.61 10.73 -14.00
N SER A 19 6.48 9.76 -13.67
CA SER A 19 6.45 8.43 -14.25
C SER A 19 5.00 7.95 -14.31
N SER A 20 4.58 7.32 -15.41
CA SER A 20 3.23 6.74 -15.54
C SER A 20 2.87 5.88 -14.32
N ALA A 21 3.86 5.21 -13.71
CA ALA A 21 3.68 4.45 -12.47
C ALA A 21 3.30 5.32 -11.26
N GLY A 22 3.87 6.52 -11.12
CA GLY A 22 3.53 7.46 -10.05
C GLY A 22 2.11 8.03 -10.19
N GLY A 23 1.66 8.26 -11.43
CA GLY A 23 0.27 8.62 -11.72
C GLY A 23 -0.70 7.50 -11.34
N THR A 24 -0.37 6.25 -11.72
CA THR A 24 -1.19 5.07 -11.40
C THR A 24 -1.31 4.84 -9.88
N VAL A 25 -0.20 4.90 -9.13
CA VAL A 25 -0.23 4.73 -7.66
C VAL A 25 -1.11 5.78 -6.99
N GLY A 26 -1.04 7.04 -7.43
CA GLY A 26 -1.92 8.11 -6.94
C GLY A 26 -3.40 7.82 -7.17
N THR A 27 -3.79 7.45 -8.39
CA THR A 27 -5.18 7.12 -8.71
C THR A 27 -5.69 5.91 -7.93
N PHE A 28 -4.87 4.88 -7.74
CA PHE A 28 -5.24 3.71 -6.93
C PHE A 28 -5.41 4.06 -5.45
N ARG A 29 -4.52 4.89 -4.91
CA ARG A 29 -4.63 5.41 -3.55
C ARG A 29 -5.96 6.13 -3.34
N GLU A 30 -6.31 7.08 -4.21
CA GLU A 30 -7.57 7.84 -4.11
C GLU A 30 -8.80 6.93 -4.15
N MET A 31 -8.79 5.92 -5.04
CA MET A 31 -9.85 4.93 -5.13
C MET A 31 -9.96 4.10 -3.83
N LEU A 32 -8.82 3.69 -3.27
CA LEU A 32 -8.74 2.91 -2.03
C LEU A 32 -9.21 3.73 -0.82
N GLU A 33 -8.76 4.99 -0.71
CA GLU A 33 -9.22 5.94 0.30
C GLU A 33 -10.73 6.09 0.26
N ARG A 34 -11.30 6.36 -0.92
CA ARG A 34 -12.76 6.50 -1.07
C ARG A 34 -13.50 5.27 -0.57
N ARG A 35 -13.09 4.07 -0.99
CA ARG A 35 -13.74 2.80 -0.60
C ARG A 35 -13.65 2.55 0.90
N VAL A 36 -12.49 2.78 1.50
CA VAL A 36 -12.29 2.66 2.94
C VAL A 36 -13.19 3.63 3.68
N GLN A 37 -13.26 4.90 3.26
CA GLN A 37 -14.13 5.90 3.90
C GLN A 37 -15.62 5.58 3.75
N GLU A 38 -16.05 5.11 2.57
CA GLU A 38 -17.42 4.64 2.34
C GLU A 38 -17.77 3.47 3.27
N TRP A 39 -16.86 2.51 3.44
CA TRP A 39 -17.06 1.38 4.34
C TRP A 39 -17.07 1.82 5.82
N LEU A 40 -16.12 2.67 6.24
CA LEU A 40 -16.05 3.21 7.61
C LEU A 40 -17.32 3.98 8.02
N ALA A 41 -18.04 4.55 7.05
CA ALA A 41 -19.32 5.23 7.29
C ALA A 41 -20.52 4.29 7.44
N SER A 42 -20.37 2.99 7.17
CA SER A 42 -21.45 2.00 7.20
C SER A 42 -21.81 1.52 8.62
N GLU A 43 -23.00 0.94 8.78
CA GLU A 43 -23.40 0.27 10.04
C GLU A 43 -22.54 -0.99 10.33
N GLU A 44 -22.04 -1.66 9.29
CA GLU A 44 -21.17 -2.81 9.46
C GLU A 44 -19.86 -2.42 10.14
N ALA A 45 -19.20 -1.35 9.67
CA ALA A 45 -17.95 -0.89 10.26
C ALA A 45 -18.10 -0.51 11.74
N LYS A 46 -19.26 0.02 12.15
CA LYS A 46 -19.54 0.33 13.56
C LYS A 46 -19.56 -0.93 14.44
N ALA A 47 -19.99 -2.06 13.90
CA ALA A 47 -20.00 -3.34 14.59
C ALA A 47 -18.68 -4.12 14.44
N PHE A 48 -17.80 -3.68 13.54
CA PHE A 48 -16.56 -4.38 13.21
C PHE A 48 -15.42 -4.02 14.18
N PRO A 49 -14.73 -5.00 14.79
CA PRO A 49 -13.62 -4.74 15.70
C PRO A 49 -12.50 -3.93 15.01
N CYS A 50 -12.05 -2.87 15.68
CA CYS A 50 -10.89 -2.08 15.22
C CYS A 50 -11.04 -1.50 13.80
N ALA A 51 -12.28 -1.27 13.34
CA ALA A 51 -12.56 -0.73 12.00
C ALA A 51 -11.74 0.52 11.66
N ALA A 52 -11.50 1.40 12.64
CA ALA A 52 -10.70 2.62 12.45
C ALA A 52 -9.30 2.36 11.85
N LEU A 53 -8.69 1.19 12.11
CA LEU A 53 -7.37 0.85 11.59
C LEU A 53 -7.34 0.72 10.05
N TYR A 54 -8.48 0.49 9.41
CA TYR A 54 -8.58 0.42 7.94
C TYR A 54 -8.23 1.74 7.26
N ALA A 55 -8.32 2.87 7.97
CA ALA A 55 -7.84 4.16 7.48
C ALA A 55 -6.35 4.14 7.10
N HIS A 56 -5.56 3.19 7.64
CA HIS A 56 -4.14 3.03 7.32
C HIS A 56 -3.87 2.18 6.07
N LEU A 57 -4.88 1.54 5.48
CA LEU A 57 -4.67 0.71 4.29
C LEU A 57 -4.17 1.53 3.07
N PRO A 58 -4.75 2.70 2.73
CA PRO A 58 -4.23 3.53 1.65
C PRO A 58 -2.78 4.04 1.82
N PRO A 59 -2.35 4.60 2.97
CA PRO A 59 -0.96 5.03 3.13
C PRO A 59 0.02 3.83 3.17
N LEU A 60 -0.39 2.68 3.72
CA LEU A 60 0.41 1.44 3.64
C LEU A 60 0.61 1.00 2.19
N PHE A 61 -0.44 1.06 1.37
CA PHE A 61 -0.35 0.78 -0.06
C PHE A 61 0.68 1.68 -0.75
N VAL A 62 0.66 2.99 -0.47
CA VAL A 62 1.63 3.94 -1.05
C VAL A 62 3.06 3.60 -0.65
N ALA A 63 3.30 3.35 0.64
CA ALA A 63 4.63 3.03 1.14
C ALA A 63 5.18 1.74 0.52
N LEU A 64 4.34 0.70 0.43
CA LEU A 64 4.69 -0.57 -0.19
C LEU A 64 4.90 -0.44 -1.70
N ALA A 65 4.06 0.31 -2.41
CA ALA A 65 4.23 0.59 -3.83
C ALA A 65 5.53 1.36 -4.10
N GLY A 66 5.84 2.38 -3.29
CA GLY A 66 7.09 3.12 -3.36
C GLY A 66 8.31 2.23 -3.12
N ALA A 67 8.28 1.40 -2.07
CA ALA A 67 9.33 0.44 -1.77
C ALA A 67 9.53 -0.59 -2.90
N ALA A 68 8.45 -1.07 -3.52
CA ALA A 68 8.53 -2.02 -4.64
C ALA A 68 9.17 -1.40 -5.89
N LEU A 69 8.90 -0.12 -6.15
CA LEU A 69 9.47 0.64 -7.26
C LEU A 69 10.91 1.10 -7.00
N ASP A 70 11.37 1.06 -5.75
CA ASP A 70 12.73 1.43 -5.39
C ASP A 70 13.74 0.36 -5.80
N SER A 71 14.84 0.79 -6.42
CA SER A 71 15.90 -0.10 -6.91
C SER A 71 16.72 -0.71 -5.77
N ARG A 72 16.74 -0.08 -4.59
CA ARG A 72 17.44 -0.57 -3.39
C ARG A 72 16.81 -1.83 -2.81
N LEU A 73 15.54 -2.12 -3.11
CA LEU A 73 14.88 -3.33 -2.64
C LEU A 73 15.36 -4.56 -3.45
N PRO A 74 15.89 -5.61 -2.81
CA PRO A 74 16.29 -6.83 -3.52
C PRO A 74 15.10 -7.50 -4.22
N ARG A 75 15.36 -8.21 -5.32
CA ARG A 75 14.31 -8.86 -6.13
C ARG A 75 13.41 -9.80 -5.32
N ARG A 76 13.98 -10.52 -4.35
CA ARG A 76 13.25 -11.44 -3.48
C ARG A 76 12.19 -10.71 -2.64
N GLU A 77 12.61 -9.64 -1.95
CA GLU A 77 11.72 -8.87 -1.09
C GLU A 77 10.72 -8.05 -1.92
N ARG A 78 11.15 -7.52 -3.08
CA ARG A 78 10.25 -6.90 -4.06
C ARG A 78 9.14 -7.86 -4.50
N GLY A 79 9.45 -9.14 -4.68
CA GLY A 79 8.46 -10.16 -5.02
C GLY A 79 7.37 -10.28 -3.97
N ALA A 80 7.73 -10.30 -2.68
CA ALA A 80 6.76 -10.33 -1.57
C ALA A 80 5.85 -9.11 -1.58
N VAL A 81 6.43 -7.92 -1.71
CA VAL A 81 5.68 -6.66 -1.76
C VAL A 81 4.74 -6.63 -2.97
N MET A 82 5.23 -7.00 -4.16
CA MET A 82 4.41 -7.01 -5.37
C MET A 82 3.27 -8.03 -5.29
N SER A 83 3.46 -9.18 -4.65
CA SER A 83 2.39 -10.16 -4.40
C SER A 83 1.29 -9.59 -3.50
N ALA A 84 1.68 -8.91 -2.42
CA ALA A 84 0.71 -8.27 -1.53
C ALA A 84 -0.01 -7.09 -2.19
N LEU A 85 0.70 -6.24 -2.93
CA LEU A 85 0.09 -5.16 -3.71
C LEU A 85 -0.88 -5.71 -4.77
N LYS A 86 -0.51 -6.80 -5.43
CA LYS A 86 -1.40 -7.47 -6.39
C LYS A 86 -2.67 -7.97 -5.71
N TYR A 87 -2.56 -8.49 -4.49
CA TYR A 87 -3.71 -8.91 -3.68
C TYR A 87 -4.64 -7.72 -3.39
N VAL A 88 -4.09 -6.65 -2.78
CA VAL A 88 -4.85 -5.42 -2.44
C VAL A 88 -5.47 -4.75 -3.67
N VAL A 89 -4.85 -4.85 -4.85
CA VAL A 89 -5.31 -4.21 -6.10
C VAL A 89 -6.22 -5.12 -6.93
N ALA A 90 -6.27 -6.43 -6.64
CA ALA A 90 -7.00 -7.37 -7.49
C ALA A 90 -8.50 -7.08 -7.50
N PRO A 91 -9.14 -7.04 -8.69
CA PRO A 91 -10.55 -6.70 -8.85
C PRO A 91 -11.51 -7.68 -8.16
N PHE A 92 -11.02 -8.87 -7.75
CA PHE A 92 -11.79 -9.91 -7.08
C PHE A 92 -11.49 -10.04 -5.57
N ASP A 93 -10.34 -9.55 -5.07
CA ASP A 93 -10.05 -9.61 -3.63
C ASP A 93 -10.59 -8.39 -2.88
N LEU A 94 -10.92 -7.32 -3.61
CA LEU A 94 -11.73 -6.25 -3.05
C LEU A 94 -13.24 -6.56 -3.08
N ILE A 95 -13.76 -7.53 -3.87
CA ILE A 95 -15.14 -8.12 -3.87
C ILE A 95 -15.24 -9.41 -4.75
N PRO A 96 -15.88 -10.52 -4.27
CA PRO A 96 -17.01 -11.12 -5.00
C PRO A 96 -18.31 -11.14 -4.16
N GLU A 97 -19.38 -10.63 -4.76
CA GLU A 97 -20.72 -10.47 -4.19
C GLU A 97 -21.42 -11.82 -3.98
N GLY A 98 -22.08 -12.03 -2.83
CA GLY A 98 -23.32 -12.81 -2.85
C GLY A 98 -23.64 -13.85 -1.77
N VAL A 99 -22.87 -14.05 -0.68
CA VAL A 99 -23.27 -15.08 0.32
C VAL A 99 -23.33 -14.62 1.78
N VAL A 100 -22.43 -13.79 2.32
CA VAL A 100 -22.52 -13.36 3.74
C VAL A 100 -21.77 -12.03 3.98
N GLY A 101 -22.48 -10.89 4.06
CA GLY A 101 -21.94 -9.64 4.64
C GLY A 101 -20.89 -8.85 3.83
N THR A 102 -20.79 -7.55 4.08
CA THR A 102 -20.10 -6.51 3.30
C THR A 102 -18.58 -6.36 3.62
N SER A 103 -17.86 -7.46 3.89
CA SER A 103 -16.52 -7.43 4.51
C SER A 103 -15.31 -7.65 3.56
N GLY A 104 -15.29 -7.01 2.39
CA GLY A 104 -14.28 -7.23 1.33
C GLY A 104 -12.85 -6.72 1.56
N PHE A 105 -12.50 -6.21 2.75
CA PHE A 105 -11.14 -5.70 3.04
C PHE A 105 -10.41 -6.49 4.12
N ARG A 106 -11.05 -7.54 4.68
CA ARG A 106 -10.73 -8.06 6.01
C ARG A 106 -9.24 -8.41 6.19
N ASP A 107 -8.65 -8.98 5.14
CA ASP A 107 -7.33 -9.57 5.17
C ASP A 107 -6.23 -8.62 4.66
N ASP A 108 -6.59 -7.59 3.87
CA ASP A 108 -5.64 -6.70 3.19
C ASP A 108 -4.82 -5.87 4.16
N LEU A 109 -5.49 -5.33 5.19
CA LEU A 109 -4.85 -4.50 6.20
C LEU A 109 -3.79 -5.30 6.97
N VAL A 110 -4.13 -6.53 7.35
CA VAL A 110 -3.23 -7.44 8.06
C VAL A 110 -2.08 -7.86 7.15
N LEU A 111 -2.36 -8.22 5.89
CA LEU A 111 -1.33 -8.56 4.92
C LEU A 111 -0.34 -7.40 4.68
N ALA A 112 -0.85 -6.18 4.50
CA ALA A 112 0.00 -4.99 4.32
C ALA A 112 0.90 -4.78 5.54
N ALA A 113 0.36 -4.91 6.76
CA ALA A 113 1.13 -4.81 8.00
C ALA A 113 2.18 -5.93 8.12
N MET A 114 1.84 -7.18 7.79
CA MET A 114 2.78 -8.30 7.75
C MET A 114 3.95 -8.07 6.80
N VAL A 115 3.69 -7.46 5.64
CA VAL A 115 4.74 -7.14 4.66
C VAL A 115 5.62 -6.00 5.16
N VAL A 116 5.07 -4.98 5.82
CA VAL A 116 5.87 -3.93 6.47
C VAL A 116 6.78 -4.52 7.54
N ASP A 117 6.25 -5.36 8.43
CA ASP A 117 7.04 -6.02 9.48
C ASP A 117 8.12 -6.94 8.89
N HIS A 118 7.79 -7.70 7.84
CA HIS A 118 8.75 -8.51 7.10
C HIS A 118 9.88 -7.65 6.52
N LEU A 119 9.57 -6.56 5.82
CA LEU A 119 10.59 -5.64 5.28
C LEU A 119 11.46 -5.04 6.39
N ALA A 120 10.87 -4.69 7.53
CA ALA A 120 11.59 -4.19 8.69
C ALA A 120 12.59 -5.23 9.21
N CYS A 121 12.15 -6.48 9.41
CA CYS A 121 13.00 -7.60 9.83
C CYS A 121 14.14 -7.89 8.85
N ARG A 122 13.95 -7.59 7.57
CA ARG A 122 14.98 -7.75 6.52
C ARG A 122 15.91 -6.54 6.36
N GLY A 123 15.80 -5.53 7.22
CA GLY A 123 16.67 -4.34 7.21
C GLY A 123 16.20 -3.22 6.29
N PHE A 124 14.95 -3.28 5.78
CA PHE A 124 14.38 -2.29 4.87
C PHE A 124 13.38 -1.35 5.56
N ALA A 125 13.39 -1.26 6.89
CA ALA A 125 12.56 -0.33 7.65
C ALA A 125 12.73 1.14 7.18
N GLY A 126 13.99 1.55 6.91
CA GLY A 126 14.28 2.89 6.39
C GLY A 126 13.61 3.15 5.04
N LEU A 127 13.59 2.14 4.15
CA LEU A 127 12.96 2.24 2.85
C LEU A 127 11.45 2.43 2.95
N VAL A 128 10.78 1.69 3.84
CA VAL A 128 9.33 1.84 4.05
C VAL A 128 9.00 3.23 4.59
N ARG A 129 9.80 3.74 5.55
CA ARG A 129 9.64 5.09 6.10
C ARG A 129 9.84 6.19 5.07
N GLU A 130 10.80 6.04 4.16
CA GLU A 130 11.06 7.01 3.10
C GLU A 130 9.88 7.16 2.12
N HIS A 131 9.10 6.10 1.94
CA HIS A 131 7.93 6.09 1.05
C HIS A 131 6.59 6.28 1.79
N TRP A 132 6.62 6.40 3.12
CA TRP A 132 5.41 6.61 3.93
C TRP A 132 4.84 8.03 3.74
N PRO A 133 3.57 8.19 3.33
CA PRO A 133 3.03 9.49 2.96
C PRO A 133 2.43 10.30 4.13
N GLU A 134 2.38 9.75 5.34
CA GLU A 134 1.71 10.36 6.49
C GLU A 134 2.69 10.72 7.62
N ALA A 135 2.19 11.43 8.63
CA ALA A 135 2.93 11.59 9.87
C ALA A 135 2.98 10.26 10.66
N GLY A 136 3.96 10.12 11.54
CA GLY A 136 4.14 8.91 12.36
C GLY A 136 5.08 7.87 11.73
N ASP A 137 5.18 6.71 12.37
CA ASP A 137 6.04 5.60 11.92
C ASP A 137 5.19 4.46 11.33
N PRO A 138 5.36 4.11 10.03
CA PRO A 138 4.65 2.97 9.42
C PRO A 138 4.86 1.65 10.15
N LEU A 139 6.01 1.45 10.82
CA LEU A 139 6.24 0.22 11.58
C LEU A 139 5.39 0.16 12.84
N ALA A 140 5.18 1.31 13.51
CA ALA A 140 4.31 1.36 14.68
C ALA A 140 2.85 1.07 14.29
N VAL A 141 2.40 1.64 13.16
CA VAL A 141 1.08 1.36 12.57
C VAL A 141 0.95 -0.13 12.23
N ALA A 142 1.96 -0.72 11.59
CA ALA A 142 1.96 -2.14 11.27
C ALA A 142 1.89 -3.01 12.53
N HIS A 143 2.64 -2.69 13.59
CA HIS A 143 2.58 -3.42 14.85
C HIS A 143 1.20 -3.32 15.52
N GLU A 144 0.59 -2.14 15.56
CA GLU A 144 -0.78 -1.95 16.07
C GLU A 144 -1.80 -2.83 15.31
N ILE A 145 -1.69 -2.87 13.98
CA ILE A 145 -2.54 -3.72 13.14
C ILE A 145 -2.31 -5.21 13.44
N LEU A 146 -1.06 -5.65 13.57
CA LEU A 146 -0.72 -7.05 13.85
C LEU A 146 -1.19 -7.50 15.23
N GLU A 147 -1.12 -6.62 16.23
CA GLU A 147 -1.70 -6.85 17.56
C GLU A 147 -3.24 -6.92 17.54
N ALA A 148 -3.86 -6.13 16.67
CA ALA A 148 -5.29 -6.23 16.38
C ALA A 148 -5.65 -7.45 15.51
N GLY A 149 -4.67 -8.05 14.80
CA GLY A 149 -4.85 -9.08 13.78
C GLY A 149 -5.76 -10.24 14.21
N ARG A 150 -5.61 -10.76 15.43
CA ARG A 150 -6.46 -11.86 15.97
C ARG A 150 -7.92 -11.47 16.19
N ARG A 151 -8.21 -10.18 16.28
CA ARG A 151 -9.57 -9.61 16.35
C ARG A 151 -10.09 -9.21 14.97
N LEU A 152 -9.18 -8.95 14.02
CA LEU A 152 -9.48 -8.56 12.66
C LEU A 152 -9.80 -9.77 11.78
N VAL A 153 -8.99 -10.82 11.83
CA VAL A 153 -9.08 -12.03 10.99
C VAL A 153 -8.99 -13.30 11.84
N ASP A 154 -9.51 -14.42 11.34
CA ASP A 154 -9.37 -15.72 12.01
C ASP A 154 -7.94 -16.31 11.89
N ASP A 155 -7.62 -17.29 12.74
CA ASP A 155 -6.29 -17.90 12.81
C ASP A 155 -5.92 -18.63 11.50
N ASP A 156 -6.89 -19.27 10.83
CA ASP A 156 -6.71 -19.96 9.54
C ASP A 156 -6.30 -18.97 8.44
N THR A 157 -6.90 -17.79 8.46
CA THR A 157 -6.56 -16.69 7.55
C THR A 157 -5.19 -16.12 7.84
N CYS A 158 -4.83 -15.91 9.10
CA CYS A 158 -3.47 -15.53 9.48
C CYS A 158 -2.43 -16.56 8.99
N GLU A 159 -2.74 -17.85 9.10
CA GLU A 159 -1.88 -18.92 8.58
C GLU A 159 -1.75 -18.87 7.08
N ARG A 160 -2.87 -18.72 6.37
CA ARG A 160 -2.88 -18.59 4.91
C ARG A 160 -2.01 -17.42 4.46
N LEU A 161 -2.14 -16.24 5.05
CA LEU A 161 -1.37 -15.05 4.69
C LEU A 161 0.13 -15.21 4.94
N ARG A 162 0.54 -15.93 5.99
CA ARG A 162 1.96 -16.20 6.28
C ARG A 162 2.68 -16.93 5.14
N HIS A 163 1.98 -17.78 4.40
CA HIS A 163 2.56 -18.52 3.26
C HIS A 163 2.90 -17.61 2.06
N TRP A 164 2.39 -16.38 2.03
CA TRP A 164 2.68 -15.41 0.96
C TRP A 164 4.00 -14.67 1.20
N LEU A 165 4.51 -14.71 2.43
CA LEU A 165 5.81 -14.18 2.76
C LEU A 165 6.90 -15.18 2.38
N PRO A 166 8.05 -14.73 1.84
CA PRO A 166 9.20 -15.58 1.64
C PRO A 166 9.62 -16.21 2.97
N PRO A 167 10.04 -17.49 3.00
CA PRO A 167 10.44 -18.15 4.24
C PRO A 167 11.60 -17.40 4.91
N SER A 168 11.61 -17.40 6.24
CA SER A 168 12.70 -16.86 7.06
C SER A 168 13.91 -17.80 6.95
N SER A 169 14.67 -17.71 5.86
CA SER A 169 15.96 -18.39 5.69
C SER A 169 17.06 -17.66 6.45
#